data_AF-A0A6P1JH67-F1
#
_entry.id   AF-A0A6P1JH67-F1
#
_cell.length_a   1.000
_cell.length_b   1.000
_cell.length_c   1.000
_cell.angle_alpha   90.00
_cell.angle_beta   90.00
_cell.angle_gamma   90.00
#
_symmetry.space_group_name_H-M   'P 1'
#
loop_
_entity.id
_entity.type
_entity.pdbx_description
1 polymer ?
#
loop_
_entity_poly.entity_id
_entity_poly.type
_entity_poly.pdbx_seq_one_letter_code
_entity_poly.pdbx_strand_id
1 'polypeptide(L)'
;MTSQEGIGSDRSARIEFEDLAHSVVETFLSEIARRMVLTGEVDPAVTSPSDVYGLAMSRLREHFEAGAGFTFTIDHRSSTLEYARNFSLEGRDEYSLVFYGLYIEHTVNLAIRDRAIQLGLTENEAIDLMRRSLPEKTGLTWKRLFDEDFPQQLRADIVTVANRRNAFAHYEWQNDTSLKLLPAAVAARRKTAFDAAERAAVELDAYRARLFGVNGVDLDDWFREREESQS
;
A
#
# COMPACT_ATOMS: atom_id res chain seq x y z
N MET A 1 -14.12 55.02 3.26
CA MET A 1 -14.33 53.57 3.44
C MET A 1 -13.73 52.90 2.23
N THR A 2 -12.44 52.60 2.29
CA THR A 2 -11.65 52.02 1.20
C THR A 2 -11.24 50.62 1.65
N SER A 3 -11.61 49.67 0.81
CA SER A 3 -11.48 48.22 0.94
C SER A 3 -10.03 47.77 1.14
N GLN A 4 -9.74 47.21 2.32
CA GLN A 4 -8.47 46.53 2.65
C GLN A 4 -8.56 44.99 2.53
N GLU A 5 -9.64 44.44 1.98
CA GLU A 5 -9.90 42.99 1.99
C GLU A 5 -9.20 42.18 0.87
N GLY A 6 -8.36 42.81 0.04
CA GLY A 6 -7.79 42.15 -1.15
C GLY A 6 -6.42 41.45 -0.99
N ILE A 7 -5.63 41.76 0.04
CA ILE A 7 -4.22 41.32 0.12
C ILE A 7 -4.05 39.96 0.81
N GLY A 8 -5.02 39.54 1.63
CA GLY A 8 -4.95 38.27 2.36
C GLY A 8 -5.19 37.01 1.51
N SER A 9 -6.04 37.11 0.49
CA SER A 9 -6.47 35.96 -0.33
C SER A 9 -5.33 35.39 -1.20
N ASP A 10 -4.55 36.29 -1.82
CA ASP A 10 -3.48 35.92 -2.76
C ASP A 10 -2.30 35.20 -2.09
N ARG A 11 -1.98 35.58 -0.84
CA ARG A 11 -0.91 34.96 -0.06
C ARG A 11 -1.28 33.54 0.41
N SER A 12 -2.54 33.32 0.80
CA SER A 12 -3.02 31.99 1.23
C SER A 12 -2.98 31.00 0.07
N ALA A 13 -3.52 31.40 -1.09
CA ALA A 13 -3.54 30.56 -2.29
C ALA A 13 -2.14 30.18 -2.77
N ARG A 14 -1.17 31.10 -2.65
CA ARG A 14 0.22 30.83 -3.01
C ARG A 14 0.89 29.83 -2.08
N ILE A 15 0.66 29.93 -0.77
CA ILE A 15 1.19 28.97 0.22
C ILE A 15 0.61 27.58 -0.05
N GLU A 16 -0.71 27.48 -0.24
CA GLU A 16 -1.38 26.21 -0.56
C GLU A 16 -0.84 25.56 -1.86
N PHE A 17 -0.52 26.38 -2.87
CA PHE A 17 0.08 25.88 -4.11
C PHE A 17 1.53 25.42 -3.93
N GLU A 18 2.34 26.18 -3.19
CA GLU A 18 3.73 25.82 -2.90
C GLU A 18 3.81 24.51 -2.09
N ASP A 19 2.94 24.33 -1.10
CA ASP A 19 2.83 23.10 -0.29
C ASP A 19 2.38 21.90 -1.14
N LEU A 20 1.37 22.09 -2.00
CA LEU A 20 0.92 21.05 -2.92
C LEU A 20 2.02 20.66 -3.92
N ALA A 21 2.70 21.65 -4.49
CA ALA A 21 3.79 21.41 -5.44
C ALA A 21 4.93 20.64 -4.78
N HIS A 22 5.29 20.99 -3.54
CA HIS A 22 6.28 20.28 -2.76
C HIS A 22 5.86 18.81 -2.52
N SER A 23 4.64 18.57 -2.04
CA SER A 23 4.12 17.21 -1.81
C SER A 23 4.12 16.34 -3.07
N VAL A 24 3.75 16.93 -4.22
CA VAL A 24 3.78 16.23 -5.51
C VAL A 24 5.21 15.87 -5.91
N VAL A 25 6.16 16.80 -5.76
CA VAL A 25 7.58 16.57 -6.07
C VAL A 25 8.18 15.48 -5.17
N GLU A 26 7.91 15.53 -3.86
CA GLU A 26 8.35 14.50 -2.91
C GLU A 26 7.84 13.11 -3.29
N THR A 27 6.58 13.02 -3.71
CA THR A 27 5.98 11.76 -4.17
C THR A 27 6.71 11.22 -5.40
N PHE A 28 7.02 12.08 -6.39
CA PHE A 28 7.77 11.66 -7.58
C PHE A 28 9.17 11.18 -7.24
N LEU A 29 9.87 11.90 -6.35
CA LEU A 29 11.24 11.59 -5.99
C LEU A 29 11.32 10.31 -5.20
N SER A 30 10.37 10.06 -4.30
CA SER A 30 10.24 8.80 -3.58
C SER A 30 10.02 7.62 -4.53
N GLU A 31 9.14 7.74 -5.51
CA GLU A 31 8.89 6.67 -6.50
C GLU A 31 10.09 6.41 -7.42
N ILE A 32 10.80 7.46 -7.86
CA ILE A 32 12.02 7.31 -8.67
C ILE A 32 13.10 6.63 -7.84
N ALA A 33 13.35 7.13 -6.63
CA ALA A 33 14.36 6.59 -5.71
C ALA A 33 14.08 5.12 -5.39
N ARG A 34 12.83 4.80 -5.07
CA ARG A 34 12.34 3.44 -4.86
C ARG A 34 12.60 2.55 -6.06
N ARG A 35 12.29 3.02 -7.27
CA ARG A 35 12.57 2.27 -8.51
C ARG A 35 14.07 2.01 -8.70
N MET A 36 14.92 3.02 -8.46
CA MET A 36 16.37 2.87 -8.56
C MET A 36 16.91 1.79 -7.61
N VAL A 37 16.38 1.72 -6.39
CA VAL A 37 16.70 0.65 -5.43
C VAL A 37 16.19 -0.71 -5.95
N LEU A 38 14.93 -0.79 -6.38
CA LEU A 38 14.34 -2.04 -6.88
C LEU A 38 15.06 -2.58 -8.12
N THR A 39 15.53 -1.73 -9.03
CA THR A 39 16.27 -2.17 -10.21
C THR A 39 17.75 -2.44 -9.95
N GLY A 40 18.23 -2.22 -8.71
CA GLY A 40 19.63 -2.35 -8.35
C GLY A 40 20.55 -1.27 -8.94
N GLU A 41 19.97 -0.15 -9.40
CA GLU A 41 20.75 1.02 -9.82
C GLU A 41 21.45 1.69 -8.63
N VAL A 42 20.80 1.63 -7.46
CA VAL A 42 21.30 2.15 -6.19
C VAL A 42 21.31 1.02 -5.16
N ASP A 43 22.44 0.87 -4.46
CA ASP A 43 22.52 0.03 -3.28
C ASP A 43 22.27 0.88 -2.01
N PRO A 44 21.13 0.72 -1.33
CA PRO A 44 20.79 1.52 -0.16
C PRO A 44 21.62 1.13 1.08
N ALA A 45 22.35 0.02 1.07
CA ALA A 45 23.25 -0.36 2.17
C ALA A 45 24.51 0.52 2.25
N VAL A 46 24.88 1.16 1.13
CA VAL A 46 26.08 1.99 1.02
C VAL A 46 25.80 3.43 0.58
N THR A 47 24.57 3.73 0.17
CA THR A 47 24.16 5.05 -0.33
C THR A 47 23.26 5.73 0.68
N SER A 48 23.58 6.97 1.06
CA SER A 48 22.76 7.72 2.02
C SER A 48 21.41 8.13 1.41
N PRO A 49 20.33 8.27 2.20
CA PRO A 49 19.03 8.74 1.69
C PRO A 49 19.12 10.05 0.90
N SER A 50 19.98 10.99 1.33
CA SER A 50 20.17 12.26 0.63
C SER A 50 20.80 12.10 -0.75
N ASP A 51 21.75 11.17 -0.89
CA ASP A 51 22.40 10.90 -2.18
C ASP A 51 21.43 10.23 -3.15
N VAL A 52 20.64 9.25 -2.67
CA VAL A 52 19.59 8.61 -3.48
C VAL A 52 18.60 9.66 -3.99
N TYR A 53 18.21 10.60 -3.14
CA TYR A 53 17.29 11.66 -3.52
C TYR A 53 17.90 12.63 -4.55
N GLY A 54 19.18 12.98 -4.40
CA GLY A 54 19.90 13.79 -5.38
C GLY A 54 19.98 13.12 -6.75
N LEU A 55 20.18 11.80 -6.77
CA LEU A 55 20.10 11.00 -7.99
C LEU A 55 18.69 10.97 -8.57
N ALA A 56 17.66 10.75 -7.73
CA ALA A 56 16.26 10.75 -8.15
C ALA A 56 15.84 12.09 -8.77
N MET A 57 16.29 13.22 -8.20
CA MET A 57 16.07 14.55 -8.76
C MET A 57 16.74 14.72 -10.12
N SER A 58 17.94 14.17 -10.29
CA SER A 58 18.67 14.21 -11.57
C SER A 58 17.91 13.41 -12.63
N ARG A 59 17.41 12.21 -12.29
CA ARG A 59 16.54 11.40 -13.16
C ARG A 59 15.24 12.09 -13.52
N LEU A 60 14.59 12.74 -12.54
CA LEU A 60 13.37 13.50 -12.78
C LEU A 60 13.61 14.61 -13.82
N ARG A 61 14.70 15.36 -13.69
CA ARG A 61 15.09 16.41 -14.64
C ARG A 61 15.34 15.84 -16.05
N GLU A 62 16.13 14.76 -16.15
CA GLU A 62 16.41 14.09 -17.43
C GLU A 62 15.10 13.68 -18.14
N HIS A 63 14.14 13.15 -17.39
CA HIS A 63 12.84 12.72 -17.93
C HIS A 63 12.02 13.91 -18.46
N PHE A 64 12.02 15.04 -17.74
CA PHE A 64 11.37 16.28 -18.20
C PHE A 64 12.04 16.87 -19.43
N GLU A 65 13.37 16.92 -19.47
CA GLU A 65 14.14 17.44 -20.61
C GLU A 65 13.94 16.59 -21.88
N ALA A 66 13.76 15.28 -21.71
CA ALA A 66 13.42 14.36 -22.79
C ALA A 66 11.98 14.50 -23.30
N GLY A 67 11.13 15.31 -22.64
CA GLY A 67 9.71 15.47 -22.98
C GLY A 67 8.88 14.21 -22.72
N ALA A 68 9.35 13.32 -21.83
CA ALA A 68 8.63 12.10 -21.52
C ALA A 68 7.43 12.38 -20.61
N GLY A 69 6.30 11.72 -20.89
CA GLY A 69 5.09 11.85 -20.10
C GLY A 69 5.22 11.19 -18.73
N PHE A 70 4.39 11.62 -17.77
CA PHE A 70 4.24 10.98 -16.48
C PHE A 70 2.85 10.36 -16.36
N THR A 71 2.79 9.19 -15.75
CA THR A 71 1.52 8.59 -15.28
C THR A 71 1.56 8.57 -13.76
N PHE A 72 0.50 9.06 -13.14
CA PHE A 72 0.37 9.11 -11.70
C PHE A 72 -0.62 8.04 -11.24
N THR A 73 -0.24 7.31 -10.18
CA THR A 73 -1.14 6.38 -9.50
C THR A 73 -1.27 6.83 -8.06
N ILE A 74 -2.49 7.13 -7.62
CA ILE A 74 -2.76 7.49 -6.23
C ILE A 74 -2.82 6.22 -5.39
N ASP A 75 -1.94 6.10 -4.40
CA ASP A 75 -2.02 5.04 -3.41
C ASP A 75 -3.05 5.40 -2.31
N HIS A 76 -4.11 4.61 -2.22
CA HIS A 76 -5.15 4.77 -1.20
C HIS A 76 -5.04 3.75 -0.06
N ARG A 77 -3.94 3.00 0.08
CA ARG A 77 -3.80 1.95 1.11
C ARG A 77 -4.02 2.50 2.52
N SER A 78 -3.37 3.60 2.90
CA SER A 78 -3.47 4.16 4.26
C SER A 78 -4.89 4.57 4.62
N SER A 79 -5.57 5.30 3.72
CA SER A 79 -6.98 5.68 3.92
C SER A 79 -7.91 4.48 3.90
N THR A 80 -7.64 3.48 3.04
CA THR A 80 -8.40 2.22 3.00
C THR A 80 -8.33 1.48 4.33
N LEU A 81 -7.14 1.38 4.94
CA LEU A 81 -6.96 0.73 6.25
C LEU A 81 -7.63 1.54 7.37
N GLU A 82 -7.52 2.87 7.33
CA GLU A 82 -8.20 3.75 8.27
C GLU A 82 -9.73 3.57 8.20
N TYR A 83 -10.32 3.54 7.00
CA TYR A 83 -11.74 3.26 6.82
C TYR A 83 -12.11 1.87 7.34
N ALA A 84 -11.28 0.85 7.13
CA ALA A 84 -11.52 -0.49 7.67
C ALA A 84 -11.64 -0.46 9.20
N ARG A 85 -10.73 0.24 9.88
CA ARG A 85 -10.71 0.39 11.34
C ARG A 85 -11.90 1.21 11.84
N ASN A 86 -12.22 2.33 11.18
CA ASN A 86 -13.37 3.17 11.54
C ASN A 86 -14.70 2.42 11.43
N PHE A 87 -14.90 1.65 10.34
CA PHE A 87 -16.10 0.82 10.21
C PHE A 87 -16.21 -0.28 11.27
N SER A 88 -15.08 -0.83 11.72
CA SER A 88 -15.09 -1.78 12.83
C SER A 88 -15.55 -1.12 14.14
N LEU A 89 -15.04 0.08 14.43
CA LEU A 89 -15.45 0.86 15.61
C LEU A 89 -16.94 1.24 15.59
N GLU A 90 -17.51 1.46 14.40
CA GLU A 90 -18.94 1.73 14.22
C GLU A 90 -19.83 0.47 14.26
N GLY A 91 -19.25 -0.73 14.38
CA GLY A 91 -19.98 -2.01 14.31
C GLY A 91 -20.50 -2.36 12.91
N ARG A 92 -19.93 -1.75 11.87
CA ARG A 92 -20.23 -2.01 10.46
C ARG A 92 -19.29 -3.09 9.91
N ASP A 93 -19.47 -4.29 10.44
CA ASP A 93 -18.51 -5.38 10.31
C ASP A 93 -18.19 -5.76 8.86
N GLU A 94 -19.22 -5.85 8.02
CA GLU A 94 -19.09 -6.25 6.63
C GLU A 94 -18.31 -5.22 5.80
N TYR A 95 -18.56 -3.93 6.04
CA TYR A 95 -17.81 -2.84 5.40
C TYR A 95 -16.36 -2.86 5.84
N SER A 96 -16.10 -3.03 7.14
CA SER A 96 -14.74 -3.14 7.65
C SER A 96 -13.95 -4.26 6.96
N LEU A 97 -14.54 -5.46 6.81
CA LEU A 97 -13.90 -6.59 6.13
C LEU A 97 -13.69 -6.37 4.62
N VAL A 98 -14.57 -5.60 3.96
CA VAL A 98 -14.37 -5.20 2.56
C VAL A 98 -13.14 -4.31 2.43
N PHE A 99 -13.00 -3.30 3.30
CA PHE A 99 -11.86 -2.39 3.27
C PHE A 99 -10.55 -3.07 3.68
N TYR A 100 -10.55 -3.95 4.69
CA TYR A 100 -9.39 -4.80 4.99
C TYR A 100 -9.01 -5.67 3.78
N GLY A 101 -9.98 -6.32 3.14
CA GLY A 101 -9.75 -7.13 1.96
C GLY A 101 -9.13 -6.34 0.80
N LEU A 102 -9.57 -5.10 0.59
CA LEU A 102 -9.02 -4.20 -0.42
C LEU A 102 -7.57 -3.80 -0.11
N TYR A 103 -7.30 -3.41 1.14
CA TYR A 103 -5.96 -3.06 1.59
C TYR A 103 -4.99 -4.24 1.43
N ILE A 104 -5.37 -5.44 1.88
CA ILE A 104 -4.56 -6.67 1.74
C ILE A 104 -4.29 -6.95 0.26
N GLU A 105 -5.30 -6.86 -0.61
CA GLU A 105 -5.15 -7.09 -2.04
C GLU A 105 -4.19 -6.08 -2.69
N HIS A 106 -4.28 -4.80 -2.33
CA HIS A 106 -3.38 -3.77 -2.81
C HIS A 106 -1.94 -3.99 -2.34
N THR A 107 -1.72 -4.34 -1.07
CA THR A 107 -0.38 -4.58 -0.54
C THR A 107 0.27 -5.82 -1.18
N VAL A 108 -0.48 -6.90 -1.39
CA VAL A 108 0.02 -8.08 -2.14
C VAL A 108 0.33 -7.72 -3.59
N ASN A 109 -0.53 -6.94 -4.25
CA ASN A 109 -0.32 -6.49 -5.63
C ASN A 109 0.94 -5.63 -5.76
N LEU A 110 1.17 -4.73 -4.81
CA LEU A 110 2.37 -3.90 -4.77
C LEU A 110 3.62 -4.76 -4.65
N ALA A 111 3.66 -5.71 -3.72
CA ALA A 111 4.78 -6.63 -3.58
C ALA A 111 5.04 -7.45 -4.87
N ILE A 112 3.99 -7.93 -5.54
CA ILE A 112 4.10 -8.62 -6.83
C ILE A 112 4.68 -7.70 -7.90
N ARG A 113 4.19 -6.45 -8.01
CA ARG A 113 4.69 -5.45 -8.97
C ARG A 113 6.16 -5.16 -8.72
N ASP A 114 6.56 -4.97 -7.48
CA ASP A 114 7.94 -4.64 -7.11
C ASP A 114 8.89 -5.77 -7.44
N ARG A 115 8.49 -7.01 -7.14
CA ARG A 115 9.26 -8.18 -7.50
C ARG A 115 9.32 -8.40 -9.01
N ALA A 116 8.23 -8.12 -9.72
CA ALA A 116 8.21 -8.17 -11.18
C ALA A 116 9.20 -7.16 -11.80
N ILE A 117 9.29 -5.95 -11.25
CA ILE A 117 10.28 -4.93 -11.65
C ILE A 117 11.72 -5.45 -11.40
N GLN A 118 11.99 -6.01 -10.22
CA GLN A 118 13.30 -6.62 -9.90
C GLN A 118 13.71 -7.73 -10.87
N LEU A 119 12.72 -8.49 -11.37
CA LEU A 119 12.93 -9.58 -12.33
C LEU A 119 12.95 -9.11 -13.79
N GLY A 120 12.80 -7.80 -14.05
CA GLY A 120 12.77 -7.24 -15.39
C GLY A 120 11.54 -7.62 -16.22
N LEU A 121 10.44 -8.00 -15.56
CA LEU A 121 9.17 -8.26 -16.24
C LEU A 121 8.56 -6.94 -16.74
N THR A 122 7.82 -7.03 -17.84
CA THR A 122 7.05 -5.91 -18.37
C THR A 122 5.87 -5.56 -17.46
N GLU A 123 5.36 -4.33 -17.59
CA GLU A 123 4.19 -3.88 -16.84
C GLU A 123 2.94 -4.75 -17.11
N ASN A 124 2.74 -5.18 -18.35
CA ASN A 124 1.63 -6.07 -18.71
C ASN A 124 1.75 -7.44 -18.03
N GLU A 125 2.95 -8.02 -17.96
CA GLU A 125 3.18 -9.28 -17.24
C GLU A 125 2.91 -9.11 -15.74
N ALA A 126 3.35 -8.00 -15.14
CA ALA A 126 3.04 -7.69 -13.75
C ALA A 126 1.52 -7.55 -13.51
N ILE A 127 0.81 -6.87 -14.41
CA ILE A 127 -0.66 -6.72 -14.35
C ILE A 127 -1.36 -8.08 -14.42
N ASP A 128 -0.92 -8.97 -15.30
CA ASP A 128 -1.52 -10.30 -15.43
C ASP A 128 -1.29 -11.17 -14.18
N LEU A 129 -0.16 -11.00 -13.49
CA LEU A 129 0.07 -11.61 -12.18
C LEU A 129 -0.85 -11.00 -11.10
N MET A 130 -1.02 -9.68 -11.10
CA MET A 130 -1.90 -8.95 -10.17
C MET A 130 -3.39 -9.20 -10.41
N ARG A 131 -3.82 -9.71 -11.56
CA ARG A 131 -5.23 -10.07 -11.83
C ARG A 131 -5.66 -11.41 -11.23
N ARG A 132 -4.70 -12.21 -10.76
CA ARG A 132 -4.97 -13.53 -10.19
C ARG A 132 -5.72 -13.44 -8.86
N SER A 133 -6.35 -14.54 -8.47
CA SER A 133 -7.03 -14.62 -7.16
C SER A 133 -6.02 -14.54 -6.00
N LEU A 134 -6.43 -14.02 -4.84
CA LEU A 134 -5.59 -13.97 -3.63
C LEU A 134 -5.00 -15.34 -3.24
N PRO A 135 -5.75 -16.46 -3.28
CA PRO A 135 -5.19 -17.79 -3.02
C PRO A 135 -4.09 -18.21 -3.99
N GLU A 136 -4.18 -17.81 -5.27
CA GLU A 136 -3.15 -18.08 -6.27
C GLU A 136 -1.95 -17.16 -6.12
N LYS A 137 -2.19 -15.86 -5.82
CA LYS A 137 -1.16 -14.86 -5.54
C LYS A 137 -0.28 -15.29 -4.37
N THR A 138 -0.89 -15.62 -3.22
CA THR A 138 -0.21 -16.08 -1.99
C THR A 138 0.21 -17.55 -2.04
N GLY A 139 0.06 -18.22 -3.18
CA GLY A 139 0.43 -19.62 -3.39
C GLY A 139 1.53 -19.75 -4.44
N LEU A 140 1.18 -20.36 -5.58
CA LEU A 140 2.13 -20.66 -6.65
C LEU A 140 2.77 -19.39 -7.25
N THR A 141 2.02 -18.30 -7.36
CA THR A 141 2.55 -17.04 -7.91
C THR A 141 3.65 -16.50 -7.01
N TRP A 142 3.42 -16.43 -5.69
CA TRP A 142 4.42 -16.00 -4.72
C TRP A 142 5.68 -16.87 -4.78
N LYS A 143 5.49 -18.20 -4.72
CA LYS A 143 6.61 -19.15 -4.75
C LYS A 143 7.51 -18.95 -5.97
N ARG A 144 6.92 -18.68 -7.14
CA ARG A 144 7.68 -18.47 -8.38
C ARG A 144 8.39 -17.13 -8.42
N LEU A 145 7.80 -16.07 -7.87
CA LEU A 145 8.39 -14.73 -7.90
C LEU A 145 9.49 -14.56 -6.85
N PHE A 146 9.27 -15.10 -5.65
CA PHE A 146 10.13 -14.85 -4.49
C PHE A 146 11.06 -16.01 -4.15
N ASP A 147 10.89 -17.18 -4.77
CA ASP A 147 11.62 -18.42 -4.43
C ASP A 147 11.49 -18.82 -2.95
N GLU A 148 10.38 -18.41 -2.32
CA GLU A 148 10.02 -18.77 -0.95
C GLU A 148 8.51 -19.04 -0.84
N ASP A 149 8.14 -19.89 0.11
CA ASP A 149 6.73 -20.11 0.43
C ASP A 149 6.18 -18.94 1.23
N PHE A 150 4.96 -18.51 0.89
CA PHE A 150 4.26 -17.45 1.62
C PHE A 150 3.98 -17.91 3.07
N PRO A 151 4.17 -17.05 4.10
CA PRO A 151 3.99 -17.45 5.50
C PRO A 151 2.61 -18.07 5.75
N GLN A 152 2.59 -19.30 6.27
CA GLN A 152 1.37 -20.11 6.33
C GLN A 152 0.26 -19.46 7.17
N GLN A 153 0.62 -18.87 8.31
CA GLN A 153 -0.34 -18.19 9.19
C GLN A 153 -0.92 -16.94 8.53
N LEU A 154 -0.07 -16.08 7.96
CA LEU A 154 -0.50 -14.90 7.21
C LEU A 154 -1.42 -15.28 6.04
N ARG A 155 -1.08 -16.34 5.30
CA ARG A 155 -1.94 -16.87 4.24
C ARG A 155 -3.31 -17.30 4.76
N ALA A 156 -3.37 -17.98 5.90
CA ALA A 156 -4.62 -18.41 6.51
C ALA A 156 -5.48 -17.22 6.94
N ASP A 157 -4.86 -16.19 7.50
CA ASP A 157 -5.53 -14.94 7.89
C ASP A 157 -6.06 -14.19 6.64
N ILE A 158 -5.27 -14.04 5.58
CA ILE A 158 -5.69 -13.47 4.29
C ILE A 158 -6.87 -14.24 3.68
N VAL A 159 -6.80 -15.58 3.66
CA VAL A 159 -7.89 -16.42 3.13
C VAL A 159 -9.16 -16.26 3.97
N THR A 160 -9.02 -16.13 5.30
CA THR A 160 -10.15 -15.87 6.19
C THR A 160 -10.86 -14.57 5.82
N VAL A 161 -10.11 -13.47 5.63
CA VAL A 161 -10.67 -12.17 5.22
C VAL A 161 -11.30 -12.25 3.82
N ALA A 162 -10.59 -12.83 2.85
CA ALA A 162 -11.07 -12.96 1.48
C ALA A 162 -12.40 -13.74 1.39
N ASN A 163 -12.51 -14.86 2.12
CA ASN A 163 -13.74 -15.64 2.16
C ASN A 163 -14.91 -14.86 2.76
N ARG A 164 -14.67 -14.01 3.77
CA ARG A 164 -15.72 -13.17 4.35
C ARG A 164 -16.15 -12.04 3.44
N ARG A 165 -15.19 -11.35 2.83
CA ARG A 165 -15.47 -10.34 1.81
C ARG A 165 -16.30 -10.96 0.68
N ASN A 166 -15.91 -12.14 0.17
CA ASN A 166 -16.63 -12.81 -0.91
C ASN A 166 -18.04 -13.22 -0.48
N ALA A 167 -18.20 -13.79 0.72
CA ALA A 167 -19.52 -14.12 1.24
C ALA A 167 -20.42 -12.87 1.33
N PHE A 168 -19.85 -11.72 1.74
CA PHE A 168 -20.54 -10.43 1.74
C PHE A 168 -20.82 -9.90 0.32
N ALA A 169 -19.92 -10.05 -0.64
CA ALA A 169 -20.16 -9.59 -2.01
C ALA A 169 -21.23 -10.42 -2.74
N HIS A 170 -21.38 -11.70 -2.37
CA HIS A 170 -22.22 -12.67 -3.07
C HIS A 170 -23.52 -13.04 -2.33
N TYR A 171 -23.97 -12.27 -1.34
CA TYR A 171 -25.22 -12.56 -0.62
C TYR A 171 -25.21 -13.86 0.20
N GLU A 172 -24.03 -14.43 0.47
CA GLU A 172 -23.83 -15.65 1.27
C GLU A 172 -23.54 -15.35 2.76
N TRP A 173 -23.62 -14.08 3.16
CA TRP A 173 -23.37 -13.66 4.54
C TRP A 173 -24.53 -13.96 5.49
N GLN A 174 -25.71 -14.30 4.96
CA GLN A 174 -26.82 -14.72 5.80
C GLN A 174 -26.44 -16.04 6.48
N ASN A 175 -26.51 -16.07 7.80
CA ASN A 175 -26.44 -17.35 8.51
C ASN A 175 -27.51 -18.25 7.89
N ASP A 176 -27.12 -19.47 7.50
CA ASP A 176 -28.07 -20.50 7.14
C ASP A 176 -29.20 -20.46 8.17
N THR A 177 -30.42 -20.17 7.72
CA THR A 177 -31.56 -19.96 8.60
C THR A 177 -31.90 -21.24 9.39
N SER A 178 -31.37 -22.39 8.95
CA SER A 178 -31.42 -23.65 9.68
C SER A 178 -30.38 -23.75 10.82
N LEU A 179 -29.27 -23.00 10.75
CA LEU A 179 -28.24 -22.89 11.79
C LEU A 179 -28.58 -21.73 12.73
N LYS A 180 -29.35 -22.03 13.79
CA LYS A 180 -29.52 -21.09 14.92
C LYS A 180 -28.23 -21.00 15.73
N LEU A 181 -27.27 -20.22 15.26
CA LEU A 181 -26.09 -19.86 16.04
C LEU A 181 -26.50 -19.00 17.23
N LEU A 182 -25.98 -19.32 18.41
CA LEU A 182 -26.14 -18.48 19.59
C LEU A 182 -25.44 -17.13 19.36
N PRO A 183 -25.97 -16.01 19.90
CA PRO A 183 -25.34 -14.69 19.76
C PRO A 183 -23.84 -14.68 20.13
N ALA A 184 -23.44 -15.43 21.15
CA ALA A 184 -22.04 -15.56 21.56
C ALA A 184 -21.15 -16.19 20.48
N ALA A 185 -21.65 -17.19 19.74
CA ALA A 185 -20.91 -17.84 18.65
C ALA A 185 -20.74 -16.89 17.46
N VAL A 186 -21.76 -16.07 17.16
CA VAL A 186 -21.67 -15.02 16.14
C VAL A 186 -20.62 -13.97 16.53
N ALA A 187 -20.65 -13.51 17.78
CA ALA A 187 -19.68 -12.54 18.30
C ALA A 187 -18.24 -13.08 18.28
N ALA A 188 -18.02 -14.33 18.71
CA ALA A 188 -16.71 -14.97 18.65
C ALA A 188 -16.21 -15.08 17.20
N ARG A 189 -17.08 -15.54 16.29
CA ARG A 189 -16.76 -15.68 14.86
C ARG A 189 -16.44 -14.34 14.19
N ARG A 190 -17.06 -13.24 14.63
CA ARG A 190 -16.75 -11.87 14.20
C ARG A 190 -15.38 -11.44 14.70
N LYS A 191 -15.15 -11.57 16.02
CA LYS A 191 -13.87 -11.24 16.65
C LYS A 191 -12.70 -11.94 15.95
N THR A 192 -12.81 -13.25 15.70
CA THR A 192 -11.76 -14.00 15.00
C THR A 192 -11.46 -13.45 13.61
N ALA A 193 -12.46 -12.98 12.87
CA ALA A 193 -12.26 -12.42 11.52
C ALA A 193 -11.56 -11.06 11.56
N PHE A 194 -11.89 -10.20 12.53
CA PHE A 194 -11.19 -8.92 12.71
C PHE A 194 -9.78 -9.09 13.22
N ASP A 195 -9.58 -9.97 14.20
CA ASP A 195 -8.25 -10.28 14.71
C ASP A 195 -7.37 -10.83 13.57
N ALA A 196 -7.93 -11.66 12.67
CA ALA A 196 -7.24 -12.12 11.47
C ALA A 196 -6.96 -10.99 10.47
N ALA A 197 -7.91 -10.08 10.26
CA ALA A 197 -7.72 -8.96 9.34
C ALA A 197 -6.64 -7.98 9.79
N GLU A 198 -6.65 -7.59 11.07
CA GLU A 198 -5.65 -6.68 11.63
C GLU A 198 -4.26 -7.35 11.68
N ARG A 199 -4.18 -8.63 12.10
CA ARG A 199 -2.92 -9.38 12.01
C ARG A 199 -2.41 -9.45 10.58
N ALA A 200 -3.28 -9.77 9.62
CA ALA A 200 -2.88 -9.86 8.22
C ALA A 200 -2.36 -8.51 7.70
N ALA A 201 -2.98 -7.40 8.09
CA ALA A 201 -2.52 -6.07 7.68
C ALA A 201 -1.11 -5.77 8.22
N VAL A 202 -0.92 -5.93 9.53
CA VAL A 202 0.36 -5.64 10.21
C VAL A 202 1.47 -6.58 9.74
N GLU A 203 1.21 -7.88 9.71
CA GLU A 203 2.21 -8.88 9.30
C GLU A 203 2.57 -8.76 7.82
N LEU A 204 1.62 -8.39 6.95
CA LEU A 204 1.90 -8.20 5.54
C LEU A 204 2.77 -6.96 5.28
N ASP A 205 2.54 -5.85 5.98
CA ASP A 205 3.41 -4.67 5.91
C ASP A 205 4.83 -5.00 6.40
N ALA A 206 4.95 -5.65 7.56
CA ALA A 206 6.25 -6.09 8.09
C ALA A 206 6.97 -7.06 7.13
N TYR A 207 6.22 -7.97 6.51
CA TYR A 207 6.76 -8.92 5.55
C TYR A 207 7.21 -8.24 4.26
N ARG A 208 6.48 -7.23 3.76
CA ARG A 208 6.89 -6.39 2.62
C ARG A 208 8.15 -5.59 2.96
N ALA A 209 8.20 -4.96 4.13
CA ALA A 209 9.38 -4.22 4.59
C ALA A 209 10.61 -5.13 4.70
N ARG A 210 10.46 -6.39 5.12
CA ARG A 210 11.55 -7.39 5.08
C ARG A 210 12.04 -7.68 3.65
N LEU A 211 11.12 -7.72 2.68
CA LEU A 211 11.42 -8.11 1.29
C LEU A 211 12.07 -6.99 0.49
N PHE A 212 11.65 -5.75 0.71
CA PHE A 212 12.03 -4.62 -0.13
C PHE A 212 12.67 -3.47 0.64
N GLY A 213 12.62 -3.50 1.97
CA GLY A 213 13.14 -2.46 2.82
C GLY A 213 14.65 -2.47 2.99
N VAL A 214 15.16 -1.38 3.55
CA VAL A 214 16.58 -1.19 3.86
C VAL A 214 16.75 -1.45 5.35
N ASN A 215 17.57 -2.45 5.71
CA ASN A 215 17.72 -2.87 7.12
C ASN A 215 16.38 -3.23 7.81
N GLY A 216 15.38 -3.67 7.03
CA GLY A 216 14.04 -4.02 7.52
C GLY A 216 13.09 -2.83 7.70
N VAL A 217 13.50 -1.61 7.35
CA VAL A 217 12.65 -0.42 7.29
C VAL A 217 12.04 -0.32 5.89
N ASP A 218 10.73 -0.07 5.79
CA ASP A 218 10.09 0.13 4.50
C ASP A 218 10.74 1.29 3.74
N LEU A 219 10.87 1.17 2.41
CA LEU A 219 11.50 2.23 1.62
C LEU A 219 10.77 3.56 1.79
N ASP A 220 9.45 3.53 1.92
CA ASP A 220 8.63 4.73 2.08
C ASP A 220 8.92 5.42 3.43
N ASP A 221 9.28 4.65 4.47
CA ASP A 221 9.69 5.16 5.78
C ASP A 221 11.14 5.67 5.76
N TRP A 222 12.02 4.92 5.10
CA TRP A 222 13.44 5.27 4.97
C TRP A 222 13.66 6.63 4.29
N PHE A 223 12.81 6.99 3.33
CA PHE A 223 12.85 8.33 2.71
C PHE A 223 12.37 9.44 3.65
N ARG A 224 11.43 9.16 4.56
CA ARG A 224 10.87 10.15 5.51
C ARG A 224 11.82 10.51 6.65
N GLU A 225 12.63 9.57 7.14
CA GLU A 225 13.63 9.83 8.21
C GLU A 225 14.63 10.94 7.85
N ARG A 226 14.77 11.29 6.56
CA ARG A 226 15.56 12.44 6.10
C ARG A 226 15.01 13.77 6.61
N GLU A 227 13.69 13.96 6.55
CA GLU A 227 13.06 15.26 6.85
C GLU A 227 13.36 15.67 8.30
N GLU A 228 13.30 14.71 9.22
CA GLU A 228 13.53 14.93 10.65
C GLU A 228 15.01 15.22 10.98
N SER A 229 15.95 14.77 10.15
CA SER A 229 17.38 14.99 10.36
C SER A 229 17.87 16.35 9.85
N GLN A 230 17.05 17.09 9.08
CA GLN A 230 17.39 18.39 8.49
C GLN A 230 16.69 19.57 9.18
N SER A 231 15.71 19.30 10.05
CA SER A 231 15.00 20.27 10.90
C SER A 231 15.67 20.45 12.26
#